data_AF-A0A931K283-F1
#
_entry.id   AF-A0A931K283-F1
#
_cell.length_a   1.000
_cell.length_b   1.000
_cell.length_c   1.000
_cell.angle_alpha   90.00
_cell.angle_beta   90.00
_cell.angle_gamma   90.00
#
_symmetry.space_group_name_H-M   'P 1'
#
loop_
_entity.id
_entity.type
_entity.pdbx_description
1 polymer ?
#
loop_
_entity_poly.entity_id
_entity_poly.type
_entity_poly.pdbx_seq_one_letter_code
_entity_poly.pdbx_strand_id
1 'polypeptide(L)'
;MMLVLFILMSGAGIGAAWWLRGRIRSWRWNVFAALLMMGLLAPMFAGQLVALMLTGGVESSINACREAGGTNCNASTQWLILPLIAGIAGGAGWFCGALGFKFTGAEG
;
A
#
# COMPACT_ATOMS: atom_id res chain seq x y z
N MET A 1 9.39 23.04 -2.05
CA MET A 1 9.78 21.87 -2.90
C MET A 1 8.89 20.65 -2.66
N MET A 2 8.63 20.24 -1.40
CA MET A 2 7.78 19.09 -1.09
C MET A 2 6.33 19.20 -1.63
N LEU A 3 5.77 20.41 -1.61
CA LEU A 3 4.42 20.71 -2.13
C LEU A 3 4.30 20.55 -3.66
N VAL A 4 5.36 20.90 -4.41
CA VAL A 4 5.39 20.79 -5.87
C VAL A 4 5.52 19.33 -6.30
N LEU A 5 6.34 18.53 -5.60
CA LEU A 5 6.44 17.09 -5.81
C LEU A 5 5.12 16.38 -5.51
N PHE A 6 4.42 16.78 -4.45
CA PHE A 6 3.10 16.23 -4.11
C PHE A 6 2.08 16.51 -5.22
N ILE A 7 1.99 17.75 -5.70
CA ILE A 7 1.07 18.15 -6.78
C ILE A 7 1.41 17.42 -8.10
N LEU A 8 2.69 17.25 -8.43
CA LEU A 8 3.12 16.52 -9.62
C LEU A 8 2.77 15.03 -9.55
N MET A 9 2.99 14.38 -8.41
CA MET A 9 2.62 12.97 -8.21
C MET A 9 1.10 12.78 -8.25
N SER A 10 0.33 13.67 -7.62
CA SER A 10 -1.13 13.65 -7.68
C SER A 10 -1.66 13.93 -9.08
N GLY A 11 -1.08 14.91 -9.80
CA GLY A 11 -1.44 15.26 -11.17
C GLY A 11 -1.13 14.14 -12.17
N ALA A 12 0.02 13.48 -12.03
CA ALA A 12 0.37 12.29 -12.82
C ALA A 12 -0.61 11.13 -12.56
N GLY A 13 -1.03 10.95 -11.29
CA GLY A 13 -2.05 9.97 -10.93
C GLY A 13 -3.42 10.25 -11.56
N ILE A 14 -3.84 11.51 -11.59
CA ILE A 14 -5.11 11.94 -12.20
C ILE A 14 -5.07 11.78 -13.74
N GLY A 15 -3.96 12.16 -14.38
CA GLY A 15 -3.77 11.99 -15.84
C GLY A 15 -3.78 10.52 -16.26
N ALA A 16 -3.07 9.66 -15.51
CA ALA A 16 -3.09 8.22 -15.74
C ALA A 16 -4.49 7.62 -15.53
N ALA A 17 -5.23 8.08 -14.52
CA ALA A 17 -6.59 7.62 -14.25
C ALA A 17 -7.57 7.91 -15.40
N TRP A 18 -7.45 9.07 -16.07
CA TRP A 18 -8.33 9.41 -17.19
C TRP A 18 -8.05 8.56 -18.43
N TRP A 19 -6.78 8.27 -18.72
CA TRP A 19 -6.39 7.37 -19.81
C TRP A 19 -6.76 5.91 -19.53
N LEU A 20 -6.60 5.45 -18.28
CA LEU A 20 -7.00 4.10 -17.86
C LEU A 20 -8.52 3.90 -17.84
N ARG A 21 -9.34 4.93 -17.58
CA ARG A 21 -10.82 4.82 -17.60
C ARG A 21 -11.36 4.26 -18.92
N GLY A 22 -10.87 4.75 -20.06
CA GLY A 22 -11.30 4.27 -21.38
C GLY A 22 -10.90 2.81 -21.63
N ARG A 23 -9.74 2.39 -21.09
CA ARG A 23 -9.18 1.06 -21.30
C ARG A 23 -9.75 0.01 -20.33
N ILE A 24 -10.09 0.40 -19.11
CA ILE A 24 -10.69 -0.48 -18.09
C ILE A 24 -12.13 -0.84 -18.45
N ARG A 25 -12.89 0.08 -19.06
CA ARG A 25 -14.26 -0.17 -19.54
C ARG A 25 -14.30 -1.28 -20.61
N SER A 26 -13.28 -1.40 -21.46
CA SER A 26 -13.23 -2.41 -22.53
C SER A 26 -12.71 -3.78 -22.08
N TRP A 27 -12.26 -3.92 -20.83
CA TRP A 27 -11.72 -5.18 -20.34
C TRP A 27 -12.79 -6.17 -19.91
N ARG A 28 -12.65 -7.39 -20.42
CA ARG A 28 -13.43 -8.55 -19.97
C ARG A 28 -13.31 -8.71 -18.46
N TRP A 29 -14.40 -9.10 -17.81
CA TRP A 29 -14.47 -9.26 -16.36
C TRP A 29 -13.35 -10.14 -15.78
N ASN A 30 -12.96 -11.20 -16.49
CA ASN A 30 -11.87 -12.09 -16.05
C ASN A 30 -10.51 -11.37 -15.94
N VAL A 31 -10.17 -10.53 -16.92
CA VAL A 31 -8.91 -9.76 -16.95
C VAL A 31 -8.92 -8.69 -15.86
N PHE A 32 -10.06 -8.02 -15.70
CA PHE A 32 -10.23 -7.02 -14.66
C PHE A 32 -10.12 -7.64 -13.26
N ALA A 33 -10.78 -8.77 -13.00
CA ALA A 33 -10.73 -9.46 -11.72
C ALA A 33 -9.30 -9.91 -11.37
N ALA A 34 -8.55 -10.43 -12.33
CA ALA A 34 -7.15 -10.81 -12.13
C ALA A 34 -6.28 -9.61 -11.71
N LEU A 35 -6.45 -8.46 -12.37
CA LEU A 35 -5.69 -7.24 -12.05
C LEU A 35 -6.15 -6.56 -10.78
N LEU A 36 -7.43 -6.68 -10.43
CA LEU A 36 -7.96 -6.25 -9.15
C LEU A 36 -7.28 -7.01 -8.00
N MET A 37 -7.19 -8.35 -8.12
CA MET A 37 -6.55 -9.19 -7.11
C MET A 37 -5.04 -8.95 -7.05
N MET A 38 -4.36 -8.83 -8.19
CA MET A 38 -2.93 -8.53 -8.22
C MET A 38 -2.60 -7.19 -7.55
N GLY A 39 -3.37 -6.13 -7.84
CA GLY A 39 -3.13 -4.83 -7.22
C GLY A 39 -3.59 -4.71 -5.77
N LEU A 40 -4.50 -5.56 -5.30
CA LEU A 40 -4.80 -5.71 -3.87
C LEU A 40 -3.65 -6.41 -3.13
N LEU A 41 -3.18 -7.53 -3.68
CA LEU A 41 -2.20 -8.39 -3.03
C LEU A 41 -0.77 -7.84 -3.07
N ALA A 42 -0.37 -7.19 -4.16
CA ALA A 42 0.98 -6.64 -4.30
C ALA A 42 1.40 -5.70 -3.15
N PRO A 43 0.62 -4.65 -2.80
CA PRO A 43 0.97 -3.77 -1.68
C PRO A 43 0.90 -4.50 -0.32
N MET A 44 -0.01 -5.46 -0.14
CA MET A 44 -0.06 -6.27 1.08
C MET A 44 1.22 -7.10 1.25
N PHE A 45 1.66 -7.80 0.20
CA PHE A 45 2.90 -8.57 0.23
C PHE A 45 4.13 -7.68 0.39
N ALA A 46 4.16 -6.51 -0.26
CA ALA A 46 5.24 -5.55 -0.09
C ALA A 46 5.34 -5.08 1.37
N GLY A 47 4.21 -4.73 2.00
CA GLY A 47 4.18 -4.34 3.42
C GLY A 47 4.66 -5.46 4.35
N GLN A 48 4.29 -6.71 4.07
CA GLN A 48 4.76 -7.88 4.81
C GLN A 48 6.26 -8.13 4.63
N LEU A 49 6.80 -8.01 3.41
CA LEU A 49 8.22 -8.17 3.14
C LEU A 49 9.07 -7.10 3.83
N VAL A 50 8.59 -5.85 3.83
CA VAL A 50 9.26 -4.76 4.55
C VAL A 50 9.23 -5.01 6.06
N ALA A 51 8.09 -5.44 6.61
CA ALA A 51 8.00 -5.83 8.02
C ALA A 51 8.99 -6.95 8.34
N LEU A 52 9.08 -7.99 7.50
CA LEU A 52 9.99 -9.11 7.68
C LEU A 52 11.46 -8.66 7.67
N MET A 53 11.82 -7.74 6.77
CA MET A 53 13.16 -7.17 6.68
C MET A 53 13.56 -6.39 7.94
N LEU A 54 12.58 -5.74 8.58
CA LEU A 54 12.80 -4.95 9.79
C LEU A 54 12.84 -5.80 11.07
N THR A 55 12.31 -7.02 11.05
CA THR A 55 12.25 -7.91 12.22
C THR A 55 13.60 -8.08 12.90
N GLY A 56 14.67 -8.31 12.14
CA GLY A 56 16.01 -8.50 12.71
C GLY A 56 16.55 -7.25 13.43
N GLY A 57 16.24 -6.05 12.93
CA GLY A 57 16.60 -4.79 13.59
C GLY A 57 15.77 -4.50 14.84
N VAL A 58 14.50 -4.90 14.83
CA VAL A 58 13.63 -4.80 16.00
C VAL A 58 14.09 -5.75 17.10
N GLU A 59 14.46 -6.98 16.75
CA GLU A 59 14.96 -7.97 17.71
C GLU A 59 16.28 -7.51 18.38
N SER A 60 17.22 -6.96 17.61
CA SER A 60 18.47 -6.42 18.18
C SER A 60 18.21 -5.26 19.15
N SER A 61 17.27 -4.37 18.83
CA SER A 61 16.90 -3.25 19.70
C SER A 61 16.24 -3.70 21.01
N ILE A 62 15.44 -4.78 20.96
CA ILE A 62 14.79 -5.36 22.14
C ILE A 62 15.84 -5.96 23.06
N ASN A 63 16.81 -6.69 22.51
CA ASN A 63 17.89 -7.29 23.28
C ASN A 63 18.79 -6.23 23.93
N ALA A 64 19.17 -5.19 23.19
CA ALA A 64 19.94 -4.07 23.72
C ALA A 64 19.22 -3.35 24.88
N CYS A 65 17.89 -3.17 24.77
CA CYS A 65 17.09 -2.60 25.86
C CYS A 65 17.03 -3.51 27.09
N ARG A 66 16.93 -4.83 26.91
CA ARG A 66 16.95 -5.80 28.02
C ARG A 66 18.29 -5.79 28.73
N GLU A 67 19.39 -5.74 27.99
CA GLU A 67 20.74 -5.66 28.54
C GLU A 67 20.98 -4.35 29.32
N ALA A 68 20.34 -3.25 28.89
CA ALA A 68 20.38 -1.97 29.59
C ALA A 68 19.45 -1.90 30.84
N GLY A 69 18.73 -2.97 31.18
CA GLY A 69 17.81 -3.00 32.32
C GLY A 69 16.49 -2.24 32.09
N GLY A 70 16.12 -1.99 30.82
CA GLY A 70 14.89 -1.27 30.48
C GLY A 70 13.62 -2.07 30.77
N THR A 71 12.56 -1.37 31.18
CA THR A 71 11.27 -1.99 31.55
C THR A 71 10.28 -2.12 30.38
N ASN A 72 10.46 -1.36 29.30
CA ASN A 72 9.53 -1.29 28.15
C ASN A 72 10.23 -1.55 26.80
N CYS A 73 10.85 -2.71 26.65
CA CYS A 73 11.61 -3.04 25.43
C CYS A 73 10.75 -3.36 24.20
N ASN A 74 9.44 -3.57 24.38
CA ASN A 74 8.53 -3.87 23.27
C ASN A 74 8.16 -2.64 22.43
N ALA A 75 8.56 -1.42 22.78
CA ALA A 75 8.22 -0.22 22.00
C ALA A 75 8.68 -0.34 20.53
N SER A 76 9.78 -1.04 20.27
CA SER A 76 10.33 -1.23 18.93
C SER A 76 9.46 -2.07 18.00
N THR A 77 8.53 -2.90 18.51
CA THR A 77 7.64 -3.67 17.63
C THR A 77 6.63 -2.80 16.89
N GLN A 78 6.40 -1.57 17.34
CA GLN A 78 5.55 -0.59 16.63
C GLN A 78 6.07 -0.27 15.23
N TRP A 79 7.40 -0.37 15.01
CA TRP A 79 8.02 -0.15 13.70
C TRP A 79 7.63 -1.21 12.66
N LEU A 80 7.19 -2.40 13.09
CA LEU A 80 6.70 -3.46 12.19
C LEU A 80 5.26 -3.21 11.75
N ILE A 81 4.47 -2.49 12.56
CA ILE A 81 3.05 -2.26 12.33
C ILE A 81 2.84 -1.27 11.17
N LEU A 82 3.68 -0.24 11.07
CA LEU A 82 3.59 0.78 10.03
C LEU A 82 3.61 0.22 8.60
N PRO A 83 4.58 -0.61 8.18
CA PRO A 83 4.60 -1.17 6.83
C PRO A 83 3.44 -2.14 6.58
N LEU A 84 2.97 -2.86 7.61
CA LEU A 84 1.79 -3.72 7.50
C LEU A 84 0.51 -2.91 7.21
N ILE A 85 0.27 -1.85 7.99
CA ILE A 85 -0.87 -0.96 7.78
C ILE A 85 -0.77 -0.28 6.42
N ALA A 86 0.41 0.21 6.04
CA ALA A 86 0.62 0.84 4.74
C ALA A 86 0.33 -0.12 3.58
N GLY A 87 0.75 -1.39 3.69
CA GLY A 87 0.47 -2.41 2.68
C GLY A 87 -1.01 -2.74 2.56
N ILE A 88 -1.71 -2.90 3.69
CA ILE A 88 -3.16 -3.15 3.72
C ILE A 88 -3.94 -1.95 3.17
N ALA A 89 -3.62 -0.74 3.62
CA ALA A 89 -4.27 0.49 3.17
C ALA A 89 -4.02 0.73 1.66
N GLY A 90 -2.82 0.46 1.17
CA GLY A 90 -2.49 0.53 -0.25
C GLY A 90 -3.32 -0.45 -1.09
N GLY A 91 -3.45 -1.70 -0.61
CA GLY A 91 -4.27 -2.72 -1.27
C GLY A 91 -5.76 -2.39 -1.28
N ALA A 92 -6.30 -1.96 -0.13
CA ALA A 92 -7.68 -1.53 -0.01
C ALA A 92 -7.99 -0.30 -0.87
N GLY A 93 -7.06 0.69 -0.90
CA GLY A 93 -7.17 1.87 -1.75
C GLY A 93 -7.19 1.53 -3.24
N TRP A 94 -6.33 0.59 -3.67
CA TRP A 94 -6.37 0.08 -5.04
C TRP A 94 -7.70 -0.60 -5.37
N PHE A 95 -8.17 -1.49 -4.50
CA PHE A 95 -9.41 -2.23 -4.70
C PHE A 95 -10.62 -1.30 -4.82
N CYS A 96 -10.80 -0.39 -3.86
CA CYS A 96 -11.88 0.59 -3.87
C CYS A 96 -11.79 1.53 -5.10
N GLY A 97 -10.59 1.99 -5.44
CA GLY A 97 -10.37 2.85 -6.60
C GLY A 97 -10.72 2.15 -7.92
N ALA A 98 -10.18 0.95 -8.14
CA ALA A 98 -10.40 0.17 -9.36
C ALA A 98 -11.87 -0.22 -9.55
N LEU A 99 -12.58 -0.61 -8.48
CA LEU A 99 -14.03 -0.84 -8.53
C LEU A 99 -14.80 0.44 -8.81
N GLY A 100 -14.43 1.54 -8.15
CA GLY A 100 -14.99 2.86 -8.42
C GLY A 100 -14.91 3.20 -9.91
N PHE A 101 -13.74 3.03 -10.55
CA PHE A 101 -13.58 3.28 -11.98
C PHE A 101 -14.44 2.39 -12.87
N LYS A 102 -14.65 1.12 -12.50
CA LYS A 102 -15.47 0.19 -13.29
C LYS A 102 -16.96 0.43 -13.15
N PHE A 103 -17.44 0.81 -11.97
CA PHE A 103 -18.88 0.97 -11.68
C PHE A 103 -19.40 2.41 -11.85
N THR A 104 -18.63 3.44 -11.45
CA THR A 104 -19.03 4.85 -11.68
C THR A 104 -18.86 5.29 -13.12
N GLY A 105 -18.10 4.54 -13.91
CA GLY A 105 -18.10 4.64 -15.36
C GLY A 105 -19.32 3.98 -16.02
N ALA A 106 -20.48 3.86 -15.39
CA ALA A 106 -21.71 3.39 -16.04
C ALA A 106 -22.73 4.53 -16.30
N GLU A 107 -22.47 5.75 -15.82
CA GLU A 107 -23.41 6.89 -15.86
C GLU A 107 -22.96 8.06 -16.74
N GLY A 108 -22.10 7.83 -17.73
CA GLY A 108 -21.64 8.86 -18.66
C GLY A 108 -21.26 8.28 -20.01
#